data_AF-A0A4U2YRG4-F1
#
_entry.id   AF-A0A4U2YRG4-F1
#
_cell.length_a   1.000
_cell.length_b   1.000
_cell.length_c   1.000
_cell.angle_alpha   90.00
_cell.angle_beta   90.00
_cell.angle_gamma   90.00
#
_symmetry.space_group_name_H-M   'P 1'
#
loop_
_entity.id
_entity.type
_entity.pdbx_description
1 polymer ?
#
loop_
_entity_poly.entity_id
_entity_poly.type
_entity_poly.pdbx_seq_one_letter_code
_entity_poly.pdbx_strand_id
1 'polypeptide(L)'
;MVRTLLDGRNVLVTDRSFEDPERRDLVAEAFRRTLPGLVVDQVTMGGGAPPAEPAPNPHPGIVIDADVYGDAEWSSHERIVVTADAPREVLVAALEKAAYRMTFVGDNGRVYEDVVDAEMEDVYTPDWFSEVKVDERGDAGFYIDCNGAIEDPMAARFKEILVEELVRAGIERAHVRVP
;
A
#
# COMPACT_ATOMS: atom_id res chain seq x y z
N MET A 1 10.41 12.54 20.99
CA MET A 1 11.27 11.37 21.26
C MET A 1 11.84 10.87 19.94
N VAL A 2 13.15 10.96 19.71
CA VAL A 2 13.75 10.69 18.40
C VAL A 2 14.02 9.20 18.24
N ARG A 3 13.35 8.56 17.28
CA ARG A 3 13.59 7.16 16.94
C ARG A 3 13.41 7.00 15.43
N THR A 4 14.54 7.01 14.73
CA THR A 4 14.92 6.08 13.65
C THR A 4 15.93 6.78 12.72
N LEU A 5 17.05 6.11 12.48
CA LEU A 5 18.00 6.45 11.42
C LEU A 5 17.49 5.77 10.14
N LEU A 6 17.22 6.54 9.10
CA LEU A 6 16.61 5.99 7.86
C LEU A 6 17.63 5.22 7.01
N ASP A 7 18.88 5.68 6.98
CA ASP A 7 19.94 5.11 6.12
C ASP A 7 21.37 5.30 6.69
N GLY A 8 21.49 5.61 7.98
CA GLY A 8 22.76 5.89 8.64
C GLY A 8 23.31 7.31 8.41
N ARG A 9 22.64 8.16 7.62
CA ARG A 9 22.96 9.59 7.47
C ARG A 9 21.76 10.50 7.74
N ASN A 10 20.54 10.00 7.59
CA ASN A 10 19.29 10.73 7.81
C ASN A 10 18.58 10.32 9.11
N VAL A 11 17.99 11.28 9.83
CA VAL A 11 17.28 11.07 11.12
C VAL A 11 15.84 11.56 11.03
N LEU A 12 14.88 10.72 11.46
CA LEU A 12 13.48 11.10 11.65
C LEU A 12 13.21 11.52 13.11
N VAL A 13 12.66 12.72 13.30
CA VAL A 13 12.31 13.27 14.63
C VAL A 13 10.79 13.37 14.77
N THR A 14 10.20 12.51 15.59
CA THR A 14 8.76 12.48 15.89
C THR A 14 8.46 13.17 17.22
N ASP A 15 8.63 14.48 17.27
CA ASP A 15 8.26 15.30 18.44
C ASP A 15 7.23 16.35 18.03
N ARG A 16 6.08 16.39 18.72
CA ARG A 16 4.98 17.33 18.39
C ARG A 16 5.35 18.79 18.61
N SER A 17 6.45 19.09 19.31
CA SER A 17 6.91 20.46 19.54
C SER A 17 7.73 21.08 18.38
N PHE A 18 7.78 20.43 17.21
CA PHE A 18 8.59 20.83 16.03
C PHE A 18 7.90 21.75 15.01
N GLU A 19 6.71 22.25 15.32
CA GLU A 19 6.05 23.27 14.51
C GLU A 19 6.82 24.60 14.51
N ASP A 20 7.64 24.83 15.54
CA ASP A 20 8.52 25.99 15.70
C ASP A 20 9.84 25.83 14.88
N PRO A 21 10.09 26.69 13.87
CA PRO A 21 11.31 26.65 13.06
C PRO A 21 12.60 26.82 13.87
N GLU A 22 12.61 27.68 14.91
CA GLU A 22 13.82 27.91 15.71
C GLU A 22 14.22 26.65 16.48
N ARG A 23 13.21 25.93 16.99
CA ARG A 23 13.42 24.67 17.71
C ARG A 23 13.90 23.55 16.79
N ARG A 24 13.44 23.53 15.55
CA ARG A 24 13.89 22.59 14.51
C ARG A 24 15.37 22.76 14.21
N ASP A 25 15.82 23.99 14.03
CA ASP A 25 17.21 24.31 13.76
C ASP A 25 18.13 23.95 14.93
N LEU A 26 17.70 24.23 16.17
CA LEU A 26 18.44 23.86 17.38
C LEU A 26 18.65 22.35 17.51
N VAL A 27 17.63 21.54 17.18
CA VAL A 27 17.76 20.09 17.25
C VAL A 27 18.62 19.55 16.12
N ALA A 28 18.46 20.06 14.89
CA ALA A 28 19.35 19.70 13.79
C ALA A 28 20.82 20.01 14.12
N GLU A 29 21.09 21.15 14.77
CA GLU A 29 22.43 21.50 15.24
C GLU A 29 22.93 20.55 16.33
N ALA A 30 22.09 20.19 17.31
CA ALA A 30 22.44 19.22 18.34
C ALA A 30 22.83 17.86 17.75
N PHE A 31 22.11 17.37 16.74
CA PHE A 31 22.44 16.14 16.03
C PHE A 31 23.77 16.23 15.29
N ARG A 32 24.04 17.33 14.57
CA ARG A 32 25.32 17.56 13.89
C ARG A 32 26.51 17.57 14.85
N ARG A 33 26.34 18.15 16.04
CA ARG A 33 27.40 18.19 17.07
C ARG A 33 27.69 16.82 17.68
N THR A 34 26.66 16.00 17.85
CA THR A 34 26.78 14.70 18.55
C THR A 34 27.20 13.58 17.60
N LEU A 35 26.83 13.68 16.31
CA LEU A 35 27.13 12.70 15.25
C LEU A 35 27.84 13.40 14.09
N PRO A 36 29.16 13.64 14.18
CA PRO A 36 29.91 14.32 13.13
C PRO A 36 29.91 13.46 11.85
N GLY A 37 29.25 13.96 10.81
CA GLY A 37 29.05 13.26 9.53
C GLY A 37 27.59 12.98 9.16
N LEU A 38 26.66 13.26 10.08
CA LEU A 38 25.23 13.19 9.83
C LEU A 38 24.81 14.38 8.93
N VAL A 39 24.21 14.07 7.77
CA VAL A 39 23.60 15.07 6.91
C VAL A 39 22.10 15.03 7.18
N VAL A 40 21.59 16.02 7.90
CA VAL A 40 20.15 16.13 8.17
C VAL A 40 19.52 16.83 6.96
N ASP A 41 19.10 16.05 5.97
CA ASP A 41 18.48 16.58 4.74
C ASP A 41 16.98 16.81 4.88
N GLN A 42 16.29 16.09 5.78
CA GLN A 42 14.85 16.19 5.94
C GLN A 42 14.41 16.02 7.40
N VAL A 43 13.59 16.95 7.88
CA VAL A 43 12.86 16.85 9.15
C VAL A 43 11.38 16.89 8.82
N THR A 44 10.75 15.72 8.80
CA THR A 44 9.31 15.59 8.54
C THR A 44 8.54 15.59 9.85
N MET A 45 7.48 16.40 9.92
CA MET A 45 6.43 16.27 10.92
C MET A 45 5.33 15.40 10.33
N GLY A 46 4.92 14.36 11.04
CA GLY A 46 3.80 13.54 10.63
C GLY A 46 3.93 12.14 11.19
N GLY A 47 2.88 11.69 11.87
CA GLY A 47 2.71 10.30 12.29
C GLY A 47 2.23 9.40 11.16
N GLY A 48 2.58 9.69 9.92
CA GLY A 48 2.57 8.67 8.88
C GLY A 48 3.78 7.78 9.12
N ALA A 49 3.59 6.47 9.12
CA ALA A 49 4.72 5.55 9.07
C ALA A 49 5.66 6.01 7.94
N PRO A 50 7.00 5.86 8.06
CA PRO A 50 7.85 5.95 6.87
C PRO A 50 7.17 5.10 5.79
N PRO A 51 7.09 5.57 4.51
CA PRO A 51 6.46 4.79 3.45
C PRO A 51 7.02 3.39 3.57
N ALA A 52 6.14 2.42 3.83
CA ALA A 52 6.57 1.06 4.07
C ALA A 52 7.52 0.71 2.92
N GLU A 53 8.74 0.27 3.23
CA GLU A 53 9.62 -0.28 2.19
C GLU A 53 8.74 -1.22 1.36
N PRO A 54 8.69 -1.04 0.02
CA PRO A 54 7.74 -1.78 -0.80
C PRO A 54 7.89 -3.25 -0.42
N ALA A 55 6.81 -3.83 0.11
CA ALA A 55 6.84 -5.20 0.59
C ALA A 55 7.49 -6.05 -0.51
N PRO A 56 8.53 -6.84 -0.19
CA PRO A 56 9.32 -7.52 -1.20
C PRO A 56 8.37 -8.29 -2.11
N ASN A 57 8.37 -7.91 -3.38
CA ASN A 57 7.42 -8.44 -4.34
C ASN A 57 7.58 -9.97 -4.39
N PRO A 58 6.58 -10.76 -3.92
CA PRO A 58 6.82 -12.14 -3.53
C PRO A 58 7.05 -13.08 -4.72
N HIS A 59 6.81 -12.63 -5.94
CA HIS A 59 6.97 -13.42 -7.15
C HIS A 59 7.82 -12.70 -8.22
N PRO A 60 8.91 -13.31 -8.72
CA PRO A 60 9.88 -12.63 -9.60
C PRO A 60 9.32 -12.23 -10.98
N GLY A 61 8.17 -12.78 -11.39
CA GLY A 61 7.53 -12.48 -12.67
C GLY A 61 6.32 -11.55 -12.59
N ILE A 62 5.80 -11.27 -11.39
CA ILE A 62 4.64 -10.38 -11.22
C ILE A 62 5.19 -9.05 -10.72
N VAL A 63 4.91 -7.95 -11.42
CA VAL A 63 5.36 -6.59 -11.07
C VAL A 63 4.13 -5.77 -10.70
N ILE A 64 4.18 -5.10 -9.55
CA ILE A 64 3.13 -4.18 -9.10
C ILE A 64 3.75 -2.80 -8.97
N ASP A 65 3.18 -1.80 -9.65
CA ASP A 65 3.66 -0.41 -9.56
C ASP A 65 3.51 0.12 -8.13
N ALA A 66 4.42 1.01 -7.73
CA ALA A 66 4.52 1.47 -6.33
C ALA A 66 3.29 2.25 -5.87
N ASP A 67 2.60 2.91 -6.80
CA ASP A 67 1.40 3.72 -6.61
C ASP A 67 0.10 2.92 -6.63
N VAL A 68 0.14 1.61 -6.92
CA VAL A 68 -1.01 0.72 -6.72
C VAL A 68 -1.32 0.67 -5.22
N TYR A 69 -2.53 1.08 -4.85
CA TYR A 69 -3.01 1.30 -3.49
C TYR A 69 -2.27 2.41 -2.73
N GLY A 70 -1.70 3.39 -3.45
CA GLY A 70 -0.86 4.45 -2.89
C GLY A 70 -1.54 5.82 -2.81
N ASP A 71 -1.58 6.39 -1.61
CA ASP A 71 -1.68 7.84 -1.30
C ASP A 71 -2.92 8.62 -1.78
N ALA A 72 -4.07 7.99 -2.00
CA ALA A 72 -5.31 8.75 -2.22
C ALA A 72 -5.87 9.32 -0.90
N GLU A 73 -5.33 10.47 -0.48
CA GLU A 73 -5.95 11.34 0.53
C GLU A 73 -7.42 11.59 0.13
N TRP A 74 -8.36 11.04 0.90
CA TRP A 74 -9.80 11.31 0.90
C TRP A 74 -10.74 10.54 -0.04
N SER A 75 -10.28 9.55 -0.80
CA SER A 75 -11.10 8.41 -1.27
C SER A 75 -10.30 7.60 -2.29
N SER A 76 -9.86 6.40 -1.90
CA SER A 76 -9.16 5.49 -2.79
C SER A 76 -10.13 4.85 -3.77
N HIS A 77 -10.54 5.61 -4.78
CA HIS A 77 -11.29 5.14 -5.93
C HIS A 77 -10.33 4.49 -6.94
N GLU A 78 -9.66 3.41 -6.55
CA GLU A 78 -8.59 2.85 -7.37
C GLU A 78 -9.09 1.82 -8.36
N ARG A 79 -8.96 2.18 -9.64
CA ARG A 79 -9.04 1.21 -10.73
C ARG A 79 -7.66 0.59 -10.91
N ILE A 80 -7.53 -0.70 -10.65
CA ILE A 80 -6.32 -1.44 -11.01
C ILE A 80 -6.46 -2.04 -12.40
N VAL A 81 -5.36 -2.08 -13.14
CA VAL A 81 -5.26 -2.67 -14.47
C VAL A 81 -4.12 -3.68 -14.47
N VAL A 82 -4.40 -4.87 -14.99
CA VAL A 82 -3.48 -5.99 -15.02
C VAL A 82 -3.30 -6.49 -16.45
N THR A 83 -2.05 -6.53 -16.89
CA THR A 83 -1.63 -7.16 -18.14
C THR A 83 -0.86 -8.43 -17.78
N ALA A 84 -1.17 -9.57 -18.42
CA ALA A 84 -0.53 -10.85 -18.11
C ALA A 84 -0.32 -11.71 -19.37
N ASP A 85 0.67 -12.61 -19.32
CA ASP A 85 0.89 -13.63 -20.35
C ASP A 85 0.04 -14.88 -20.06
N ALA A 86 -1.29 -14.71 -20.15
CA ALA A 86 -2.26 -15.77 -19.86
C ALA A 86 -3.52 -15.61 -20.71
N PRO A 87 -4.30 -16.68 -20.92
CA PRO A 87 -5.62 -16.57 -21.52
C PRO A 87 -6.51 -15.60 -20.73
N ARG A 88 -7.26 -14.77 -21.45
CA ARG A 88 -8.05 -13.67 -20.86
C ARG A 88 -9.00 -14.17 -19.79
N GLU A 89 -9.69 -15.27 -20.06
CA GLU A 89 -10.64 -15.90 -19.15
C GLU A 89 -9.98 -16.37 -17.85
N VAL A 90 -8.71 -16.79 -17.89
CA VAL A 90 -7.94 -17.20 -16.71
C VAL A 90 -7.58 -15.96 -15.88
N LEU A 91 -7.11 -14.89 -16.54
CA LEU A 91 -6.82 -13.62 -15.86
C LEU A 91 -8.08 -13.04 -15.20
N VAL A 92 -9.20 -12.95 -15.93
CA VAL A 92 -10.46 -12.42 -15.39
C VAL A 92 -10.91 -13.21 -14.17
N ALA A 93 -10.92 -14.54 -14.25
CA ALA A 93 -11.32 -15.39 -13.12
C ALA A 93 -10.38 -15.26 -11.91
N ALA A 94 -9.08 -15.00 -12.13
CA ALA A 94 -8.13 -14.75 -11.05
C ALA A 94 -8.39 -13.39 -10.37
N LEU A 95 -8.64 -12.35 -11.17
CA LEU A 95 -8.94 -11.01 -10.66
C LEU A 95 -10.26 -10.96 -9.89
N GLU A 96 -11.30 -11.66 -10.35
CA GLU A 96 -12.58 -11.76 -9.63
C GLU A 96 -12.40 -12.40 -8.25
N LYS A 97 -11.59 -13.46 -8.15
CA LYS A 97 -11.26 -14.10 -6.87
C LYS A 97 -10.46 -13.19 -5.95
N ALA A 98 -9.50 -12.45 -6.51
CA ALA A 98 -8.70 -11.50 -5.75
C ALA A 98 -9.59 -10.39 -5.17
N ALA A 99 -10.38 -9.73 -6.02
CA ALA A 99 -11.30 -8.67 -5.62
C ALA A 99 -12.30 -9.14 -4.56
N TYR A 100 -12.87 -10.33 -4.74
CA TYR A 100 -13.75 -10.93 -3.73
C TYR A 100 -13.03 -11.18 -2.40
N ARG A 101 -11.79 -11.68 -2.39
CA ARG A 101 -11.05 -11.88 -1.13
C ARG A 101 -10.68 -10.55 -0.45
N MET A 102 -10.45 -9.50 -1.23
CA MET A 102 -10.10 -8.18 -0.72
C MET A 102 -11.24 -7.55 0.10
N THR A 103 -12.51 -7.88 -0.15
CA THR A 103 -13.65 -7.34 0.62
C THR A 103 -13.67 -7.81 2.08
N PHE A 104 -12.83 -8.79 2.44
CA PHE A 104 -12.71 -9.30 3.81
C PHE A 104 -11.43 -8.82 4.51
N VAL A 105 -10.69 -7.89 3.92
CA VAL A 105 -9.46 -7.36 4.52
C VAL A 105 -9.79 -6.12 5.32
N GLY A 106 -9.42 -6.12 6.60
CA GLY A 106 -9.55 -4.97 7.46
C GLY A 106 -8.55 -3.85 7.13
N ASP A 107 -8.82 -2.62 7.55
CA ASP A 107 -7.86 -1.50 7.54
C ASP A 107 -6.54 -1.82 8.29
N ASN A 108 -6.60 -2.75 9.23
CA ASN A 108 -5.47 -3.33 9.94
C ASN A 108 -4.69 -4.39 9.14
N GLY A 109 -5.10 -4.72 7.91
CA GLY A 109 -4.47 -5.71 7.02
C GLY A 109 -4.80 -7.17 7.31
N ARG A 110 -5.65 -7.47 8.31
CA ARG A 110 -6.10 -8.83 8.63
C ARG A 110 -7.21 -9.27 7.68
N VAL A 111 -7.21 -10.55 7.31
CA VAL A 111 -8.34 -11.17 6.58
C VAL A 111 -9.32 -11.76 7.60
N TYR A 112 -10.59 -11.41 7.46
CA TYR A 112 -11.69 -11.89 8.26
C TYR A 112 -12.47 -13.00 7.53
N GLU A 113 -13.17 -13.87 8.27
CA GLU A 113 -14.00 -14.91 7.65
C GLU A 113 -15.30 -14.33 7.08
N ASP A 114 -15.86 -13.35 7.77
CA ASP A 114 -16.95 -12.51 7.30
C ASP A 114 -16.75 -11.05 7.74
N VAL A 115 -17.56 -10.16 7.18
CA VAL A 115 -17.52 -8.71 7.49
C VAL A 115 -18.03 -8.42 8.91
N VAL A 116 -18.88 -9.27 9.46
CA VAL A 116 -19.46 -9.09 10.81
C VAL A 116 -18.39 -9.25 11.89
N ASP A 117 -17.44 -10.16 11.70
CA ASP A 117 -16.29 -10.33 12.59
C ASP A 117 -15.41 -9.08 12.63
N ALA A 118 -15.22 -8.41 11.48
CA ALA A 118 -14.48 -7.15 11.40
C ALA A 118 -15.25 -6.02 12.10
N GLU A 119 -16.56 -5.91 11.87
CA GLU A 119 -17.43 -4.93 12.53
C GLU A 119 -17.43 -5.09 14.06
N MET A 120 -17.42 -6.34 14.55
CA MET A 120 -17.34 -6.63 16.00
C MET A 120 -16.01 -6.18 16.62
N GLU A 121 -14.94 -6.09 15.83
CA GLU A 121 -13.63 -5.56 16.23
C GLU A 121 -13.49 -4.04 15.96
N ASP A 122 -14.54 -3.36 15.48
CA ASP A 122 -14.52 -1.95 15.04
C ASP A 122 -13.49 -1.69 13.94
N VAL A 123 -13.36 -2.64 13.01
CA VAL A 123 -12.40 -2.63 11.89
C VAL A 123 -13.15 -2.47 10.58
N TYR A 124 -12.73 -1.51 9.76
CA TYR A 124 -13.32 -1.27 8.45
C TYR A 124 -12.83 -2.30 7.41
N THR A 125 -13.72 -2.77 6.53
CA THR A 125 -13.40 -3.58 5.34
C THR A 125 -14.04 -2.95 4.09
N PRO A 126 -13.50 -3.15 2.88
CA PRO A 126 -14.08 -2.59 1.65
C PRO A 126 -15.55 -2.96 1.45
N ASP A 127 -16.36 -1.98 1.03
CA ASP A 127 -17.80 -2.14 0.90
C ASP A 127 -18.20 -2.82 -0.43
N TRP A 128 -17.40 -2.62 -1.47
CA TRP A 128 -17.76 -3.05 -2.83
C TRP A 128 -16.55 -3.23 -3.75
N PHE A 129 -16.70 -4.07 -4.78
CA PHE A 129 -15.80 -4.10 -5.92
C PHE A 129 -16.61 -4.22 -7.22
N SER A 130 -16.06 -3.68 -8.33
CA SER A 130 -16.71 -3.79 -9.63
C SER A 130 -16.49 -5.16 -10.26
N GLU A 131 -17.39 -5.54 -11.17
CA GLU A 131 -17.08 -6.59 -12.15
C GLU A 131 -15.75 -6.29 -12.86
N VAL A 132 -14.98 -7.36 -13.12
CA VAL A 132 -13.72 -7.25 -13.87
C VAL A 132 -14.07 -6.93 -15.32
N LYS A 133 -13.52 -5.82 -15.83
CA LYS A 133 -13.71 -5.38 -17.22
C LYS A 133 -12.42 -5.54 -17.99
N VAL A 134 -12.56 -5.91 -19.27
CA VAL A 134 -11.45 -5.97 -20.21
C VAL A 134 -11.59 -4.81 -21.18
N ASP A 135 -10.52 -4.03 -21.34
CA ASP A 135 -10.50 -2.90 -22.26
C ASP A 135 -10.19 -3.33 -23.71
N GLU A 136 -10.17 -2.36 -24.62
CA GLU A 136 -9.91 -2.59 -26.05
C GLU A 136 -8.49 -3.12 -26.34
N ARG A 137 -7.55 -2.93 -25.42
CA ARG A 137 -6.16 -3.43 -25.51
C ARG A 137 -6.02 -4.84 -24.95
N GLY A 138 -7.07 -5.35 -24.32
CA GLY A 138 -7.07 -6.66 -23.68
C GLY A 138 -6.61 -6.63 -22.22
N ASP A 139 -6.38 -5.45 -21.65
CA ASP A 139 -6.02 -5.30 -20.25
C ASP A 139 -7.26 -5.52 -19.38
N ALA A 140 -7.14 -6.33 -18.34
CA ALA A 140 -8.23 -6.63 -17.41
C ALA A 140 -8.07 -5.82 -16.13
N GLY A 141 -9.17 -5.29 -15.58
CA GLY A 141 -9.11 -4.49 -14.37
C GLY A 141 -10.43 -4.44 -13.63
N PHE A 142 -10.34 -4.11 -12.34
CA PHE A 142 -11.50 -3.87 -11.50
C PHE A 142 -11.26 -2.63 -10.63
N TYR A 143 -12.34 -2.22 -9.99
CA TYR A 143 -12.38 -1.13 -9.04
C TYR A 143 -12.72 -1.69 -7.66
N ILE A 144 -12.09 -1.18 -6.60
CA ILE A 144 -12.47 -1.47 -5.21
C ILE A 144 -12.88 -0.18 -4.51
N ASP A 145 -14.01 -0.23 -3.81
CA ASP A 145 -14.54 0.91 -3.06
C ASP A 145 -14.13 0.80 -1.60
N CYS A 146 -13.36 1.79 -1.14
CA CYS A 146 -13.06 1.97 0.27
C CYS A 146 -13.62 3.32 0.71
N ASN A 147 -14.40 3.33 1.77
CA ASN A 147 -14.89 4.55 2.42
C ASN A 147 -13.71 5.27 3.11
N GLY A 148 -12.95 6.04 2.33
CA GLY A 148 -11.75 6.74 2.78
C GLY A 148 -10.49 6.28 2.05
N ALA A 149 -9.35 6.38 2.72
CA ALA A 149 -8.07 5.91 2.19
C ALA A 149 -7.93 4.41 2.40
N ILE A 150 -7.23 3.72 1.48
CA ILE A 150 -6.72 2.38 1.73
C ILE A 150 -5.48 2.52 2.62
N GLU A 151 -5.59 2.09 3.88
CA GLU A 151 -4.48 2.11 4.84
C GLU A 151 -3.35 1.17 4.41
N ASP A 152 -2.09 1.51 4.74
CA ASP A 152 -0.90 0.73 4.37
C ASP A 152 -1.01 -0.78 4.65
N PRO A 153 -1.53 -1.24 5.81
CA PRO A 153 -1.68 -2.67 6.08
C PRO A 153 -2.67 -3.35 5.14
N MET A 154 -3.78 -2.67 4.81
CA MET A 154 -4.77 -3.15 3.85
C MET A 154 -4.18 -3.20 2.44
N ALA A 155 -3.50 -2.14 2.00
CA ALA A 155 -2.81 -2.09 0.71
C ALA A 155 -1.78 -3.21 0.55
N ALA A 156 -0.96 -3.47 1.57
CA ALA A 156 -0.01 -4.56 1.58
C ALA A 156 -0.72 -5.91 1.40
N ARG A 157 -1.80 -6.15 2.14
CA ARG A 157 -2.55 -7.41 2.05
C ARG A 157 -3.28 -7.58 0.72
N PHE A 158 -3.78 -6.50 0.10
CA PHE A 158 -4.32 -6.54 -1.25
C PHE A 158 -3.28 -6.99 -2.26
N LYS A 159 -2.07 -6.42 -2.22
CA LYS A 159 -0.96 -6.82 -3.11
C LYS A 159 -0.65 -8.30 -2.96
N GLU A 160 -0.60 -8.82 -1.72
CA GLU A 160 -0.39 -10.24 -1.45
C GLU A 160 -1.51 -11.11 -2.04
N ILE A 161 -2.78 -10.78 -1.79
CA ILE A 161 -3.93 -11.52 -2.30
C ILE A 161 -3.93 -11.56 -3.83
N LEU A 162 -3.62 -10.44 -4.48
CA LEU A 162 -3.54 -10.36 -5.94
C LEU A 162 -2.46 -11.32 -6.47
N VAL A 163 -1.26 -11.30 -5.90
CA VAL A 163 -0.20 -12.23 -6.28
C VAL A 163 -0.61 -13.68 -6.04
N GLU A 164 -1.19 -13.99 -4.87
CA GLU A 164 -1.64 -15.34 -4.53
C GLU A 164 -2.65 -15.90 -5.56
N GLU A 165 -3.66 -15.12 -5.97
CA GLU A 165 -4.67 -15.59 -6.93
C GLU A 165 -4.13 -15.68 -8.36
N LEU A 166 -3.25 -14.76 -8.78
CA LEU A 166 -2.57 -14.85 -10.09
C LEU A 166 -1.71 -16.12 -10.15
N VAL A 167 -0.90 -16.37 -9.14
CA VAL A 167 -0.06 -17.58 -9.06
C VAL A 167 -0.92 -18.84 -9.00
N ARG A 168 -2.01 -18.85 -8.22
CA ARG A 168 -2.93 -20.00 -8.15
C ARG A 168 -3.60 -20.30 -9.49
N ALA A 169 -3.81 -19.28 -10.32
CA ALA A 169 -4.33 -19.44 -11.68
C ALA A 169 -3.26 -19.89 -12.69
N GLY A 170 -2.00 -20.05 -12.26
CA GLY A 170 -0.88 -20.43 -13.14
C GLY A 170 -0.28 -19.26 -13.92
N ILE A 171 -0.57 -18.02 -13.51
CA ILE A 171 -0.04 -16.81 -14.17
C ILE A 171 1.33 -16.50 -13.58
N GLU A 172 2.38 -16.76 -14.36
CA GLU A 172 3.77 -16.56 -13.91
C GLU A 172 4.27 -15.12 -14.15
N ARG A 173 3.66 -14.41 -15.11
CA ARG A 173 4.06 -13.05 -15.53
C ARG A 173 2.87 -12.12 -15.63
N ALA A 174 2.91 -11.03 -14.87
CA ALA A 174 1.90 -9.98 -14.91
C ALA A 174 2.49 -8.62 -14.55
N HIS A 175 1.88 -7.55 -15.02
CA HIS A 175 2.14 -6.17 -14.62
C HIS A 175 0.85 -5.53 -14.14
N VAL A 176 0.86 -5.02 -12.91
CA VAL A 176 -0.27 -4.37 -12.23
C VAL A 176 0.04 -2.89 -12.08
N ARG A 177 -0.89 -2.05 -12.51
CA ARG A 177 -0.75 -0.58 -12.53
C ARG A 177 -2.06 0.13 -12.27
N VAL A 178 -1.97 1.40 -11.90
CA VAL A 178 -3.11 2.35 -11.92
C VAL A 178 -3.08 3.09 -13.28
N PRO A 179 -4.22 3.29 -13.97
CA PRO A 179 -4.27 3.94 -15.28
C PRO A 179 -4.10 5.45 -15.23
#